data_AF-A0A9X1XZX4-F1
#
_entry.id   AF-A0A9X1XZX4-F1
#
_cell.length_a   1.000
_cell.length_b   1.000
_cell.length_c   1.000
_cell.angle_alpha   90.00
_cell.angle_beta   90.00
_cell.angle_gamma   90.00
#
_symmetry.space_group_name_H-M   'P 1'
#
loop_
_entity.id
_entity.type
_entity.pdbx_description
1 polymer ?
#
loop_
_entity_poly.entity_id
_entity_poly.type
_entity_poly.pdbx_seq_one_letter_code
_entity_poly.pdbx_strand_id
1 'polypeptide(L)'
;MAVFNRYFGKKDKIPGLWLIPILGSAVMFSTFFIPIGFHGTEGVESFIYVWISTADSMRMEFGFVERVIYIILLVYLSLSLLFITVTWHVGAELLKDAFAKKRWTPGVEQKFGWKLWIIIILFSTPYLFMVKFLDEKQFFELIREWLNLRYLSEIALVIIVFWLGRKAAK
;
A
#
# COMPACT_ATOMS: atom_id res chain seq x y z
N MET A 1 -4.66 3.12 9.54
CA MET A 1 -5.46 2.99 10.77
C MET A 1 -5.40 4.21 11.69
N ALA A 2 -4.28 4.95 11.80
CA ALA A 2 -4.14 6.07 12.74
C ALA A 2 -5.26 7.14 12.66
N VAL A 3 -5.61 7.58 11.44
CA VAL A 3 -6.67 8.59 11.22
C VAL A 3 -8.08 8.01 11.45
N PHE A 4 -8.32 6.77 11.01
CA PHE A 4 -9.63 6.13 11.15
C PHE A 4 -9.98 5.74 12.59
N ASN A 5 -8.99 5.64 13.48
CA ASN A 5 -9.21 5.44 14.90
C ASN A 5 -10.06 6.55 15.54
N ARG A 6 -10.15 7.73 14.92
CA ARG A 6 -11.05 8.81 15.32
C ARG A 6 -12.54 8.47 15.16
N TYR A 7 -12.87 7.60 14.21
CA TYR A 7 -14.24 7.22 13.89
C TYR A 7 -14.70 5.95 14.62
N PHE A 8 -13.77 5.18 15.19
CA PHE A 8 -14.09 4.04 16.05
C PHE A 8 -14.32 4.52 17.49
N GLY A 9 -15.53 4.32 18.01
CA GLY A 9 -15.84 4.61 19.41
C GLY A 9 -15.15 3.61 20.35
N LYS A 10 -14.88 4.01 21.60
CA LYS A 10 -14.31 3.12 22.64
C LYS A 10 -15.11 1.83 22.89
N LYS A 11 -16.36 1.75 22.41
CA LYS A 11 -17.27 0.60 22.56
C LYS A 11 -17.41 -0.24 21.30
N ASP A 12 -16.84 0.18 20.17
CA ASP A 12 -16.97 -0.53 18.90
C ASP A 12 -15.93 -1.65 18.83
N LYS A 13 -16.30 -2.82 19.37
CA LYS A 13 -15.55 -4.04 19.14
C LYS A 13 -15.91 -4.53 17.74
N ILE A 14 -14.98 -4.42 16.79
CA ILE A 14 -15.14 -5.05 15.48
C ILE A 14 -14.86 -6.56 15.68
N PRO A 15 -15.89 -7.43 15.61
CA PRO A 15 -15.66 -8.86 15.72
C PRO A 15 -14.82 -9.34 14.54
N GLY A 16 -13.92 -10.30 14.77
CA GLY A 16 -13.14 -10.92 13.69
C GLY A 16 -11.91 -10.15 13.22
N LEU A 17 -11.45 -9.12 13.93
CA LEU A 17 -10.21 -8.38 13.58
C LEU A 17 -8.97 -9.30 13.46
N TRP A 18 -8.96 -10.43 14.19
CA TRP A 18 -7.91 -11.44 14.14
C TRP A 18 -7.91 -12.27 12.85
N LEU A 19 -9.00 -12.26 12.06
CA LEU A 19 -9.01 -12.87 10.74
C LEU A 19 -8.15 -12.09 9.75
N ILE A 20 -7.94 -10.79 9.96
CA ILE A 20 -7.14 -9.95 9.06
C ILE A 20 -5.70 -10.47 8.92
N PRO A 21 -4.93 -10.69 10.00
CA PRO A 21 -3.58 -11.25 9.86
C PRO A 21 -3.60 -12.68 9.29
N ILE A 22 -4.58 -13.51 9.65
CA ILE A 22 -4.67 -14.90 9.13
C ILE A 22 -4.88 -14.90 7.61
N LEU A 23 -5.87 -14.14 7.12
CA LEU A 23 -6.14 -14.00 5.70
C LEU A 23 -4.99 -13.32 4.97
N GLY A 24 -4.38 -12.29 5.57
CA GLY A 24 -3.20 -11.63 5.04
C GLY A 24 -2.03 -12.60 4.86
N SER A 25 -1.75 -13.43 5.86
CA SER A 25 -0.71 -14.47 5.78
C SER A 25 -1.04 -15.51 4.72
N ALA A 26 -2.29 -15.98 4.63
CA ALA A 26 -2.71 -16.93 3.59
C ALA A 26 -2.47 -16.36 2.18
N VAL A 27 -2.83 -15.08 1.97
CA VAL A 27 -2.57 -14.39 0.70
C VAL A 27 -1.08 -14.22 0.44
N MET A 28 -0.26 -13.90 1.44
CA MET A 28 1.19 -13.80 1.26
C MET A 28 1.81 -15.15 0.88
N PHE A 29 1.40 -16.23 1.56
CA PHE A 29 1.86 -17.58 1.26
C PHE A 29 1.45 -18.02 -0.14
N SER A 30 0.19 -17.78 -0.53
CA SER A 30 -0.26 -18.11 -1.89
C SER A 30 0.52 -17.30 -2.92
N THR A 31 0.71 -15.99 -2.69
CA THR A 31 1.45 -15.08 -3.57
C THR A 31 2.89 -15.52 -3.82
N PHE A 32 3.54 -16.11 -2.81
CA PHE A 32 4.92 -16.59 -2.90
C PHE A 32 5.03 -18.01 -3.45
N PHE A 33 4.28 -18.97 -2.88
CA PHE A 33 4.47 -20.38 -3.18
C PHE A 33 3.85 -20.83 -4.50
N ILE A 34 2.71 -20.26 -4.91
CA ILE A 34 2.02 -20.71 -6.14
C ILE A 34 2.92 -20.48 -7.38
N PRO A 35 3.49 -19.28 -7.61
CA PRO A 35 4.34 -19.11 -8.78
C PRO A 35 5.65 -19.91 -8.74
N ILE A 36 6.24 -20.11 -7.57
CA ILE A 36 7.41 -20.99 -7.39
C ILE A 36 7.06 -22.44 -7.75
N GLY A 37 5.86 -22.89 -7.38
CA GLY A 37 5.37 -24.22 -7.75
C GLY A 37 5.18 -24.41 -9.26
N PHE A 38 4.74 -23.36 -9.98
CA PHE A 38 4.51 -23.42 -11.43
C PHE A 38 5.78 -23.22 -12.27
N HIS A 39 6.62 -22.26 -11.90
CA HIS A 39 7.78 -21.85 -12.71
C HIS A 39 9.13 -22.36 -12.17
N GLY A 40 9.15 -22.98 -11.00
CA GLY A 40 10.38 -23.36 -10.30
C GLY A 40 11.12 -22.16 -9.72
N THR A 41 12.07 -22.41 -8.82
CA THR A 41 12.80 -21.34 -8.12
C THR A 41 13.64 -20.46 -9.04
N GLU A 42 14.22 -21.04 -10.11
CA GLU A 42 15.03 -20.30 -11.07
C GLU A 42 14.18 -19.62 -12.16
N GLY A 43 13.07 -20.25 -12.57
CA GLY A 43 12.20 -19.70 -13.61
C GLY A 43 11.44 -18.46 -13.17
N VAL A 44 11.05 -18.36 -11.88
CA VAL A 44 10.33 -17.19 -11.35
C VAL A 44 11.12 -15.88 -11.49
N GLU A 45 12.45 -15.92 -11.37
CA GLU A 45 13.29 -14.71 -11.49
C GLU A 45 13.26 -14.11 -12.91
N SER A 46 13.02 -14.94 -13.92
CA SER A 46 13.01 -14.50 -15.32
C SER A 46 11.76 -13.69 -15.71
N PHE A 47 10.70 -13.71 -14.90
CA PHE A 47 9.44 -13.06 -15.21
C PHE A 47 9.30 -11.73 -14.47
N ILE A 48 9.13 -10.63 -15.21
CA ILE A 48 8.78 -9.32 -14.65
C ILE A 48 7.40 -9.37 -13.99
N TYR A 49 6.44 -10.06 -14.63
CA TYR A 49 5.08 -10.25 -14.13
C TYR A 49 4.79 -11.72 -13.87
N VAL A 50 5.35 -12.21 -12.76
CA VAL A 50 5.26 -13.61 -12.32
C VAL A 50 3.80 -14.12 -12.27
N TRP A 51 2.89 -13.37 -11.66
CA TRP A 51 1.49 -13.78 -11.53
C TRP A 51 0.71 -13.78 -12.85
N ILE A 52 1.02 -12.86 -13.77
CA ILE A 52 0.42 -12.83 -15.10
C ILE A 52 0.90 -14.03 -15.90
N SER A 53 2.20 -14.31 -15.87
CA SER A 53 2.81 -15.46 -16.55
C SER A 53 2.28 -16.80 -16.00
N THR A 54 2.05 -16.88 -14.68
CA THR A 54 1.40 -18.03 -14.04
C THR A 54 -0.05 -18.18 -14.49
N ALA A 55 -0.80 -17.09 -14.55
CA ALA A 55 -2.18 -17.09 -15.01
C ALA A 55 -2.29 -17.51 -16.49
N ASP A 56 -1.44 -16.96 -17.36
CA ASP A 56 -1.46 -17.30 -18.79
C ASP A 56 -1.05 -18.76 -19.04
N SER A 57 -0.14 -19.31 -18.23
CA SER A 57 0.20 -20.74 -18.27
C SER A 57 -0.99 -21.63 -17.87
N MET A 58 -1.82 -21.20 -16.91
CA MET A 58 -3.07 -21.90 -16.56
C MET A 58 -4.19 -21.70 -17.59
N ARG A 59 -4.20 -20.57 -18.31
CA ARG A 59 -5.25 -20.24 -19.30
C ARG A 59 -5.18 -21.08 -20.55
N MET A 60 -4.03 -21.67 -20.90
CA MET A 60 -3.86 -22.40 -22.16
C MET A 60 -4.71 -23.68 -22.25
N GLU A 61 -5.23 -24.21 -21.12
CA GLU A 61 -6.09 -25.41 -21.11
C GLU A 61 -7.59 -25.14 -20.83
N PHE A 62 -7.99 -23.98 -20.31
CA PHE A 62 -9.35 -23.78 -19.79
C PHE A 62 -10.02 -22.47 -20.26
N GLY A 63 -10.85 -22.53 -21.31
CA GLY A 63 -11.62 -21.38 -21.82
C GLY A 63 -12.62 -20.74 -20.84
N PHE A 64 -12.91 -21.40 -19.70
CA PHE A 64 -13.71 -20.82 -18.61
C PHE A 64 -12.90 -19.85 -17.74
N VAL A 65 -11.58 -20.08 -17.59
CA VAL A 65 -10.69 -19.27 -16.75
C VAL A 65 -10.56 -17.84 -17.27
N GLU A 66 -10.57 -17.68 -18.59
CA GLU A 66 -10.52 -16.37 -19.25
C GLU A 66 -11.67 -15.44 -18.84
N ARG A 67 -12.89 -15.96 -18.67
CA ARG A 67 -14.06 -15.15 -18.27
C ARG A 67 -14.03 -14.74 -16.79
N VAL A 68 -13.42 -15.56 -15.94
CA VAL A 68 -13.26 -15.29 -14.50
C VAL A 68 -12.18 -14.23 -14.25
N ILE A 69 -11.12 -14.23 -15.07
CA ILE A 69 -10.03 -13.25 -14.96
C ILE A 69 -10.51 -11.82 -15.16
N TYR A 70 -11.46 -11.54 -16.07
CA TYR A 70 -12.00 -10.20 -16.24
C TYR A 70 -12.65 -9.65 -14.96
N ILE A 71 -13.42 -10.50 -14.26
CA ILE A 71 -14.06 -10.12 -12.99
C ILE A 71 -13.00 -9.89 -11.91
N ILE A 72 -12.00 -10.79 -11.82
CA ILE A 72 -10.89 -10.65 -10.88
C ILE A 72 -10.10 -9.36 -11.13
N LEU A 73 -9.79 -9.04 -12.39
CA LEU A 73 -9.09 -7.80 -12.76
C LEU A 73 -9.90 -6.57 -12.41
N LEU A 74 -11.21 -6.58 -12.63
CA LEU A 74 -12.10 -5.47 -12.27
C LEU A 74 -12.15 -5.28 -10.75
N VAL A 75 -12.26 -6.36 -9.98
CA VAL A 75 -12.20 -6.33 -8.52
C VAL A 75 -10.83 -5.83 -8.04
N TYR A 76 -9.73 -6.33 -8.61
CA TYR A 76 -8.38 -5.90 -8.30
C TYR A 76 -8.18 -4.41 -8.56
N LEU A 77 -8.66 -3.92 -9.71
CA LEU A 77 -8.59 -2.50 -10.06
C LEU A 77 -9.42 -1.64 -9.10
N SER A 78 -10.62 -2.09 -8.75
CA SER A 78 -11.50 -1.41 -7.79
C SER A 78 -10.85 -1.32 -6.40
N LEU A 79 -10.27 -2.43 -5.92
CA LEU A 79 -9.54 -2.49 -4.65
C LEU A 79 -8.27 -1.63 -4.69
N SER A 80 -7.56 -1.63 -5.81
CA SER A 80 -6.37 -0.78 -5.99
C SER A 80 -6.72 0.69 -5.94
N LEU A 81 -7.79 1.11 -6.62
CA LEU A 81 -8.29 2.49 -6.56
C LEU A 81 -8.70 2.86 -5.13
N LEU A 82 -9.45 1.99 -4.45
CA LEU A 82 -9.81 2.20 -3.05
C LEU A 82 -8.58 2.35 -2.16
N PHE A 83 -7.60 1.46 -2.30
CA PHE A 83 -6.34 1.51 -1.55
C PHE A 83 -5.59 2.81 -1.80
N ILE A 84 -5.47 3.23 -3.06
CA ILE A 84 -4.86 4.50 -3.45
C ILE A 84 -5.60 5.65 -2.76
N THR A 85 -6.92 5.78 -2.95
CA THR A 85 -7.72 6.86 -2.34
C THR A 85 -7.58 6.91 -0.84
N VAL A 86 -7.66 5.77 -0.15
CA VAL A 86 -7.51 5.69 1.31
C VAL A 86 -6.11 6.11 1.74
N THR A 87 -5.06 5.63 1.07
CA THR A 87 -3.67 5.94 1.41
C THR A 87 -3.37 7.43 1.20
N TRP A 88 -3.84 8.02 0.09
CA TRP A 88 -3.74 9.45 -0.17
C TRP A 88 -4.50 10.28 0.86
N HIS A 89 -5.71 9.86 1.24
CA HIS A 89 -6.49 10.56 2.26
C HIS A 89 -5.79 10.54 3.62
N VAL A 90 -5.31 9.39 4.05
CA VAL A 90 -4.57 9.24 5.32
C VAL A 90 -3.27 10.04 5.28
N GLY A 91 -2.51 9.97 4.17
CA GLY A 91 -1.27 10.73 4.00
C GLY A 91 -1.52 12.24 4.07
N ALA A 92 -2.59 12.73 3.41
CA ALA A 92 -2.98 14.13 3.48
C ALA A 92 -3.32 14.55 4.91
N GLU A 93 -4.16 13.80 5.63
CA GLU A 93 -4.49 14.08 7.04
C GLU A 93 -3.26 14.10 7.95
N LEU A 94 -2.33 13.15 7.81
CA LEU A 94 -1.09 13.13 8.58
C LEU A 94 -0.21 14.36 8.29
N LEU A 95 -0.12 14.77 7.03
CA LEU A 95 0.61 15.99 6.65
C LEU A 95 -0.07 17.25 7.19
N LYS A 96 -1.41 17.31 7.21
CA LYS A 96 -2.13 18.43 7.82
C LYS A 96 -1.73 18.61 9.28
N ASP A 97 -1.71 17.52 10.04
CA ASP A 97 -1.34 17.56 11.46
C ASP A 97 0.15 17.90 11.67
N ALA A 98 1.05 17.40 10.82
CA ALA A 98 2.48 17.71 10.91
C ALA A 98 2.79 19.20 10.67
N PHE A 99 2.04 19.87 9.79
CA PHE A 99 2.26 21.28 9.44
C PHE A 99 1.31 22.27 10.16
N ALA A 100 0.38 21.80 10.98
CA ALA A 100 -0.51 22.64 11.75
C ALA A 100 0.20 23.19 13.00
N LYS A 101 0.55 24.48 12.98
CA LYS A 101 1.18 25.20 14.11
C LYS A 101 0.26 25.38 15.33
N LYS A 102 -1.04 25.04 15.24
CA LYS A 102 -2.06 25.31 16.26
C LYS A 102 -2.47 24.00 16.94
N ARG A 103 -2.58 24.02 18.27
CA ARG A 103 -3.01 22.88 19.10
C ARG A 103 -4.28 22.24 18.52
N TRP A 104 -4.20 20.94 18.25
CA TRP A 104 -5.28 20.14 17.68
C TRP A 104 -6.57 20.32 18.49
N THR A 105 -7.65 20.73 17.81
CA THR A 105 -9.00 20.85 18.38
C THR A 105 -9.91 19.88 17.63
N PRO A 106 -10.44 18.84 18.29
CA PRO A 106 -11.29 17.86 17.63
C PRO A 106 -12.60 18.53 17.18
N GLY A 107 -12.97 18.33 15.91
CA GLY A 107 -14.27 18.77 15.35
C GLY A 107 -14.24 20.03 14.46
N VAL A 108 -13.10 20.72 14.36
CA VAL A 108 -12.97 21.86 13.43
C VAL A 108 -12.28 21.39 12.15
N GLU A 109 -13.00 21.36 11.03
CA GLU A 109 -12.39 21.20 9.71
C GLU A 109 -11.42 22.36 9.49
N GLN A 110 -10.11 22.07 9.49
CA GLN A 110 -9.14 23.06 9.06
C GLN A 110 -9.36 23.31 7.57
N LYS A 111 -9.95 24.46 7.23
CA LYS A 111 -10.05 24.93 5.84
C LYS A 111 -8.65 25.15 5.30
N PHE A 112 -8.18 24.22 4.50
CA PHE A 112 -6.92 24.37 3.78
C PHE A 112 -7.17 25.25 2.54
N GLY A 113 -6.60 26.46 2.56
CA GLY A 113 -6.42 27.25 1.34
C GLY A 113 -5.26 26.71 0.48
N TRP A 114 -4.49 27.61 -0.13
CA TRP A 114 -3.36 27.38 -1.05
C TRP A 114 -2.39 26.23 -0.72
N LYS A 115 -2.28 25.81 0.55
CA LYS A 115 -1.43 24.68 1.00
C LYS A 115 -1.82 23.31 0.43
N LEU A 116 -3.10 23.07 0.10
CA LEU A 116 -3.51 21.84 -0.58
C LEU A 116 -2.89 21.74 -1.98
N TRP A 117 -2.78 22.86 -2.69
CA TRP A 117 -2.14 22.90 -4.01
C TRP A 117 -0.65 22.55 -3.93
N ILE A 118 0.04 22.94 -2.85
CA ILE A 118 1.44 22.54 -2.65
C ILE A 118 1.56 21.03 -2.49
N ILE A 119 0.68 20.40 -1.69
CA ILE A 119 0.69 18.94 -1.52
C ILE A 119 0.40 18.28 -2.86
N ILE A 120 -0.62 18.73 -3.59
CA ILE A 120 -0.96 18.17 -4.91
C ILE A 120 0.23 18.28 -5.86
N ILE A 121 0.88 19.43 -5.96
CA ILE A 121 2.03 19.64 -6.85
C ILE A 121 3.22 18.77 -6.42
N LEU A 122 3.58 18.80 -5.14
CA LEU A 122 4.71 18.04 -4.59
C LEU A 122 4.61 16.54 -4.91
N PHE A 123 3.38 16.02 -4.93
CA PHE A 123 3.13 14.61 -5.14
C PHE A 123 2.82 14.24 -6.60
N SER A 124 2.21 15.13 -7.38
CA SER A 124 1.86 14.86 -8.78
C SER A 124 3.04 15.06 -9.73
N THR A 125 3.92 16.04 -9.44
CA THR A 125 5.07 16.35 -10.29
C THR A 125 6.08 15.20 -10.40
N PRO A 126 6.50 14.54 -9.29
CA PRO A 126 7.39 13.38 -9.39
C PRO A 126 6.75 12.23 -10.18
N TYR A 127 5.45 11.99 -10.00
CA TYR A 127 4.74 10.96 -10.76
C TYR A 127 4.77 11.22 -12.27
N LEU A 128 4.41 12.45 -12.70
CA LEU A 128 4.44 12.83 -14.11
C LEU A 128 5.85 12.77 -14.70
N PHE A 129 6.86 13.12 -13.91
CA PHE A 129 8.26 12.98 -14.30
C PHE A 129 8.62 11.50 -14.50
N MET A 130 8.28 10.65 -13.54
CA MET A 130 8.55 9.21 -13.62
C MET A 130 7.91 8.57 -14.86
N VAL A 131 6.63 8.85 -15.13
CA VAL A 131 5.91 8.29 -16.29
C VAL A 131 6.53 8.71 -17.63
N LYS A 132 7.12 9.91 -17.71
CA LYS A 132 7.69 10.43 -18.96
C LYS A 132 9.11 9.96 -19.23
N PHE A 133 9.89 9.69 -18.19
CA PHE A 133 11.35 9.50 -18.31
C PHE A 133 11.85 8.11 -17.92
N LEU A 134 11.04 7.28 -17.24
CA LEU A 134 11.44 5.93 -16.84
C LEU A 134 10.81 4.90 -17.77
N ASP A 135 11.65 4.04 -18.33
CA ASP A 135 11.18 2.79 -18.91
C ASP A 135 10.70 1.83 -17.81
N GLU A 136 9.87 0.87 -18.19
CA GLU A 136 9.26 -0.09 -17.25
C GLU A 136 10.29 -0.83 -16.39
N LYS A 137 11.41 -1.27 -16.98
CA LYS A 137 12.50 -1.93 -16.24
C LYS A 137 13.14 -1.01 -15.21
N GLN A 138 13.43 0.24 -15.58
CA GLN A 138 14.02 1.23 -14.67
C GLN A 138 13.05 1.60 -13.55
N PHE A 139 11.75 1.62 -13.84
CA PHE A 139 10.71 1.81 -12.84
C PHE A 139 10.68 0.67 -11.82
N PHE A 140 10.80 -0.59 -12.24
CA PHE A 140 10.91 -1.74 -11.34
C PHE A 140 12.17 -1.70 -10.47
N GLU A 141 13.32 -1.31 -11.03
CA GLU A 141 14.56 -1.11 -10.26
C GLU A 141 14.40 0.00 -9.22
N LEU A 142 13.78 1.12 -9.59
CA LEU A 142 13.48 2.21 -8.66
C LEU A 142 12.53 1.76 -7.54
N ILE A 143 11.50 0.96 -7.85
CA ILE A 143 10.62 0.37 -6.84
C ILE A 143 11.42 -0.52 -5.89
N ARG A 144 12.34 -1.34 -6.40
CA ARG A 144 13.18 -2.20 -5.56
C ARG A 144 14.01 -1.38 -4.57
N GLU A 145 14.67 -0.32 -5.03
CA GLU A 145 15.42 0.56 -4.14
C GLU A 145 14.53 1.33 -3.16
N TRP A 146 13.35 1.76 -3.62
CA TRP A 146 12.35 2.37 -2.75
C TRP A 146 11.88 1.41 -1.65
N LEU A 147 11.67 0.13 -1.96
CA LEU A 147 11.30 -0.89 -0.98
C LEU A 147 12.42 -1.14 0.04
N ASN A 148 13.68 -1.14 -0.38
CA ASN A 148 14.83 -1.22 0.53
C ASN A 148 14.86 -0.03 1.50
N LEU A 149 14.71 1.19 0.96
CA LEU A 149 14.64 2.40 1.77
C LEU A 149 13.45 2.36 2.75
N ARG A 150 12.29 1.92 2.26
CA ARG A 150 11.08 1.79 3.07
C ARG A 150 11.29 0.80 4.22
N TYR A 151 11.88 -0.35 3.96
CA TYR A 151 12.21 -1.34 4.98
C TYR A 151 13.10 -0.73 6.09
N LEU A 152 14.15 0.00 5.72
CA LEU A 152 15.00 0.71 6.67
C LEU A 152 14.20 1.76 7.48
N SER A 153 13.29 2.49 6.83
CA SER A 153 12.45 3.49 7.49
C SER A 153 11.48 2.87 8.51
N GLU A 154 10.96 1.67 8.23
CA GLU A 154 10.07 0.94 9.15
C GLU A 154 10.83 0.49 10.40
N ILE A 155 12.07 -0.02 10.24
CA ILE A 155 12.95 -0.34 11.38
C ILE A 155 13.21 0.91 12.22
N ALA A 156 13.57 2.03 11.58
CA ALA A 156 13.82 3.29 12.28
C ALA A 156 12.58 3.76 13.06
N LEU A 157 11.39 3.66 12.47
CA LEU A 157 10.13 4.03 13.11
C LEU A 157 9.87 3.19 14.37
N VAL A 158 10.07 1.86 14.30
CA VAL A 158 9.93 0.97 15.46
C VAL A 158 10.89 1.38 16.59
N ILE A 159 12.15 1.68 16.26
CA ILE A 159 13.15 2.13 17.24
C ILE A 159 12.73 3.45 17.89
N ILE A 160 12.28 4.42 17.10
CA ILE A 160 11.83 5.72 17.61
C ILE A 160 10.63 5.57 18.54
N VAL A 161 9.62 4.78 18.15
CA VAL A 161 8.44 4.53 18.96
C VAL A 161 8.81 3.83 20.27
N PHE A 162 9.71 2.83 20.21
CA PHE A 162 10.20 2.16 21.40
C PHE A 162 10.95 3.10 22.35
N TRP A 163 11.81 3.97 21.81
CA TRP A 163 12.57 4.94 22.60
C TRP A 163 11.66 5.99 23.24
N LEU A 164 10.72 6.55 22.48
CA LEU A 164 9.73 7.50 22.99
C LEU A 164 8.81 6.85 24.04
N GLY A 165 8.38 5.61 23.82
CA GLY A 165 7.57 4.85 24.78
C GLY A 165 8.30 4.64 26.12
N ARG A 166 9.61 4.33 26.08
CA ARG A 166 10.42 4.22 27.30
C ARG A 166 10.63 5.57 28.00
N LYS A 167 10.71 6.67 27.25
CA LYS A 167 10.88 8.01 27.81
C LYS A 167 9.58 8.55 28.42
N ALA A 168 8.42 8.19 27.88
CA ALA A 168 7.10 8.59 28.39
C ALA A 168 6.62 7.76 29.59
N ALA A 169 7.20 6.58 29.82
CA ALA A 169 6.92 5.72 30.98
C ALA A 169 7.78 6.04 32.21
N LYS A 170 8.77 6.93 32.08
CA LYS A 170 9.51 7.55 33.20
C LYS A 170 8.90 8.92 33.51
#